data_AF-A0A940ZUL3-F1
#
_entry.id   AF-A0A940ZUL3-F1
#
_cell.length_a   1.000
_cell.length_b   1.000
_cell.length_c   1.000
_cell.angle_alpha   90.00
_cell.angle_beta   90.00
_cell.angle_gamma   90.00
#
_symmetry.space_group_name_H-M   'P 1'
#
loop_
_entity.id
_entity.type
_entity.pdbx_description
1 polymer ?
#
loop_
_entity_poly.entity_id
_entity_poly.type
_entity_poly.pdbx_seq_one_letter_code
_entity_poly.pdbx_strand_id
1 'polypeptide(L)' 'MIARRKVGLVIIGGGPAGLAAALEAHRSGCRDLLLLERDFQLGGILNQCIHNGFGLHYFNEELTGPEYAARFVDEFLALA' A
#
# COMPACT_ATOMS: atom_id res chain seq x y z
N MET A 1 -20.89 22.75 6.92
CA MET A 1 -21.39 21.49 7.55
C MET A 1 -20.26 20.48 7.52
N ILE A 2 -19.98 19.76 8.61
CA ILE A 2 -18.97 18.69 8.62
C ILE A 2 -19.69 17.38 8.32
N ALA A 3 -19.37 16.75 7.18
CA ALA A 3 -19.86 15.43 6.85
C ALA A 3 -19.10 14.37 7.67
N ARG A 4 -19.82 13.37 8.20
CA ARG A 4 -19.23 12.22 8.89
C ARG A 4 -19.41 10.99 8.02
N ARG A 5 -18.32 10.30 7.69
CA ARG A 5 -18.33 8.98 7.05
C ARG A 5 -17.97 7.92 8.09
N LYS A 6 -18.76 6.85 8.17
CA LYS A 6 -18.38 5.62 8.89
C LYS A 6 -17.71 4.66 7.92
N VAL A 7 -16.69 3.98 8.40
CA VAL A 7 -15.86 3.05 7.65
C VAL A 7 -15.41 1.95 8.61
N GLY A 8 -15.42 0.69 8.15
CA GLY A 8 -15.05 -0.48 8.94
C GLY A 8 -13.59 -0.49 9.37
N LEU A 9 -12.69 -0.05 8.49
CA LEU A 9 -11.26 0.11 8.78
C LEU A 9 -10.71 1.36 8.08
N VAL A 10 -9.93 2.16 8.82
CA VAL A 10 -9.15 3.27 8.27
C VAL A 10 -7.67 3.00 8.44
N ILE A 11 -6.93 3.12 7.35
CA ILE A 11 -5.47 3.02 7.32
C ILE A 11 -4.92 4.40 6.97
N ILE A 12 -4.02 4.92 7.80
CA ILE A 12 -3.38 6.21 7.59
C ILE A 12 -1.92 5.96 7.19
N GLY A 13 -1.58 6.36 5.97
CA GLY A 13 -0.29 6.13 5.32
C GLY A 13 -0.38 5.05 4.24
N GLY A 14 0.01 5.40 3.02
CA GLY A 14 0.10 4.56 1.83
C GLY A 14 1.50 4.04 1.54
N GLY A 15 2.38 4.00 2.56
CA GLY A 15 3.68 3.33 2.48
C GLY A 15 3.58 1.81 2.58
N PRO A 16 4.71 1.09 2.64
CA PRO A 16 4.74 -0.38 2.62
C PRO A 16 3.88 -1.02 3.72
N ALA A 17 3.95 -0.50 4.94
CA ALA A 17 3.15 -1.02 6.06
C ALA A 17 1.65 -0.83 5.85
N GLY A 18 1.24 0.33 5.31
CA GLY A 18 -0.17 0.64 5.08
C GLY A 18 -0.76 -0.17 3.93
N LEU A 19 -0.02 -0.31 2.83
CA LEU A 19 -0.41 -1.16 1.69
C LEU A 19 -0.52 -2.63 2.10
N ALA A 20 0.47 -3.17 2.83
CA ALA A 20 0.42 -4.54 3.33
C ALA A 20 -0.77 -4.76 4.26
N ALA A 21 -1.04 -3.82 5.18
CA ALA A 21 -2.21 -3.90 6.06
C ALA A 21 -3.53 -3.84 5.28
N ALA A 22 -3.61 -3.01 4.24
CA ALA A 22 -4.81 -2.88 3.40
C ALA A 22 -5.11 -4.17 2.64
N LEU A 23 -4.09 -4.72 1.98
CA LEU A 23 -4.19 -5.97 1.22
C LEU A 23 -4.56 -7.14 2.13
N GLU A 24 -3.91 -7.26 3.29
CA GLU A 24 -4.19 -8.36 4.22
C GLU A 24 -5.56 -8.22 4.88
N ALA A 25 -5.98 -7.01 5.25
CA ALA A 25 -7.32 -6.78 5.75
C ALA A 25 -8.38 -7.19 4.71
N HIS A 26 -8.14 -6.87 3.43
CA HIS A 26 -8.99 -7.30 2.34
C HIS A 26 -8.99 -8.84 2.20
N ARG A 27 -7.83 -9.49 2.18
CA ARG A 27 -7.73 -10.97 2.13
C ARG A 27 -8.45 -11.64 3.31
N SER A 28 -8.42 -11.01 4.48
CA SER A 28 -9.14 -11.43 5.69
C SER A 28 -10.65 -11.11 5.70
N GLY A 29 -11.20 -10.56 4.61
CA GLY A 29 -12.64 -10.34 4.42
C GLY A 29 -13.14 -8.93 4.76
N CYS A 30 -12.26 -8.00 5.15
CA CYS A 30 -12.64 -6.60 5.33
C CYS A 30 -12.86 -5.94 3.96
N ARG A 31 -14.11 -5.58 3.66
CA ARG A 31 -14.47 -4.94 2.38
C ARG A 31 -14.71 -3.43 2.49
N ASP A 32 -15.06 -2.93 3.69
CA ASP A 32 -15.25 -1.50 3.94
C ASP A 32 -13.97 -0.88 4.53
N LEU A 33 -13.02 -0.61 3.63
CA LEU A 33 -11.71 -0.05 3.95
C LEU A 33 -11.53 1.34 3.32
N LEU A 34 -10.87 2.23 4.06
CA LEU A 34 -10.38 3.51 3.58
C LEU A 34 -8.89 3.66 3.88
N LEU A 35 -8.07 3.75 2.84
CA LEU A 35 -6.66 4.15 2.95
C LEU A 35 -6.53 5.64 2.64
N LEU A 36 -5.81 6.36 3.49
CA LEU A 36 -5.50 7.78 3.32
C LEU A 36 -3.99 7.98 3.27
N GLU A 37 -3.50 8.56 2.18
CA GLU A 37 -2.13 9.03 2.04
C GLU A 37 -2.14 10.56 1.93
N ARG A 38 -1.17 11.20 2.58
CA ARG A 38 -0.97 12.65 2.52
C ARG A 38 -0.29 13.06 1.22
N ASP A 39 0.66 12.27 0.75
CA ASP A 39 1.41 12.51 -0.47
C ASP A 39 0.57 12.22 -1.73
N PHE A 40 1.08 12.64 -2.88
CA PHE A 40 0.44 12.45 -4.17
C PHE A 40 0.56 11.02 -4.70
N GLN A 41 1.42 10.20 -4.10
CA GLN A 41 1.74 8.84 -4.54
C GLN A 41 1.82 7.88 -3.37
N LEU A 42 1.38 6.64 -3.60
CA LEU A 42 1.60 5.53 -2.69
C LEU A 42 3.08 5.07 -2.76
N GLY A 43 3.53 4.31 -1.76
CA GLY A 43 4.89 3.74 -1.69
C GLY A 43 5.75 4.28 -0.55
N GLY A 44 5.47 5.49 -0.05
CA GLY A 44 6.15 6.07 1.12
C GLY A 44 7.67 6.12 0.96
N ILE A 45 8.42 5.63 1.96
CA ILE A 45 9.90 5.67 1.94
C ILE A 45 10.51 4.91 0.77
N LEU A 46 9.82 3.87 0.27
CA LEU A 46 10.33 3.04 -0.82
C LEU A 46 10.50 3.82 -2.13
N ASN A 47 9.73 4.90 -2.33
CA ASN A 47 9.88 5.78 -3.49
C ASN A 47 11.25 6.48 -3.54
N GLN A 48 11.98 6.54 -2.41
CA GLN A 48 13.32 7.14 -2.30
C GLN A 48 14.44 6.09 -2.34
N CYS A 49 14.10 4.81 -2.21
CA CYS A 49 15.07 3.72 -2.16
C CYS A 49 15.44 3.24 -3.56
N ILE A 50 16.28 4.00 -4.27
CA ILE A 50 16.67 3.72 -5.66
C ILE A 50 17.74 2.62 -5.82
N HIS A 51 18.13 1.95 -4.73
CA HIS A 51 19.04 0.80 -4.78
C HIS A 51 18.24 -0.50 -4.87
N ASN A 52 18.86 -1.51 -5.47
CA ASN A 52 18.30 -2.83 -5.66
C ASN A 52 18.28 -3.67 -4.37
N GLY A 53 17.58 -4.81 -4.43
CA GLY A 53 17.59 -5.86 -3.41
C GLY A 53 16.27 -6.08 -2.68
N PHE A 54 15.29 -5.19 -2.87
CA PHE A 54 14.00 -5.23 -2.16
C PHE A 54 13.15 -6.47 -2.53
N GLY A 55 13.20 -6.91 -3.78
CA GLY A 55 12.38 -8.02 -4.27
C GLY A 55 12.91 -9.42 -3.99
N LEU A 56 14.16 -9.57 -3.55
CA LEU A 56 14.86 -10.87 -3.55
C LEU A 56 14.16 -11.92 -2.68
N HIS A 57 13.62 -11.53 -1.53
CA HIS A 57 13.00 -12.47 -0.60
C HIS A 57 11.52 -12.75 -0.89
N TYR A 58 10.80 -11.76 -1.43
CA TYR A 58 9.35 -11.84 -1.59
C TYR A 58 8.95 -12.25 -3.02
N PHE A 59 9.64 -11.70 -4.02
CA PHE A 59 9.37 -11.92 -5.44
C PHE A 59 10.42 -12.78 -6.14
N ASN A 60 11.53 -13.10 -5.46
CA ASN A 60 12.67 -13.80 -6.06
C ASN A 60 13.20 -13.09 -7.33
N GLU A 61 13.10 -11.76 -7.33
CA GLU A 61 13.46 -10.84 -8.41
C GLU A 61 14.24 -9.66 -7.80
N GLU A 62 15.26 -9.16 -8.50
CA GLU A 62 16.00 -7.98 -8.05
C GLU A 62 15.23 -6.71 -8.41
N LEU A 63 14.67 -6.04 -7.41
CA LEU A 63 13.87 -4.83 -7.57
C LEU A 63 14.47 -3.68 -6.76
N THR A 64 14.32 -2.46 -7.28
CA THR A 64 14.45 -1.22 -6.50
C THR A 64 13.29 -1.05 -5.53
N GLY A 65 13.40 -0.10 -4.59
CA GLY A 65 12.30 0.26 -3.70
C GLY A 65 11.01 0.69 -4.43
N PRO A 66 11.07 1.61 -5.41
CA PRO A 66 9.87 2.02 -6.16
C PRO A 66 9.22 0.86 -6.93
N GLU A 67 10.01 -0.01 -7.55
CA GLU A 67 9.47 -1.19 -8.27
C GLU A 67 8.81 -2.19 -7.31
N TYR A 68 9.42 -2.41 -6.14
CA TYR A 68 8.81 -3.24 -5.09
C TYR A 68 7.48 -2.64 -4.62
N ALA A 69 7.44 -1.33 -4.35
CA ALA A 69 6.22 -0.64 -3.94
C ALA A 69 5.13 -0.73 -5.03
N ALA A 70 5.50 -0.56 -6.30
CA ALA A 70 4.58 -0.61 -7.43
C ALA A 70 3.82 -1.94 -7.48
N ARG A 71 4.46 -3.09 -7.20
CA ARG A 71 3.77 -4.40 -7.16
C ARG A 71 2.58 -4.41 -6.19
N PHE A 72 2.76 -3.87 -4.98
CA PHE A 72 1.71 -3.81 -3.97
C PHE A 72 0.69 -2.70 -4.24
N VAL A 73 1.12 -1.59 -4.86
CA VAL A 73 0.20 -0.54 -5.29
C VAL A 73 -0.73 -1.06 -6.38
N ASP A 74 -0.20 -1.75 -7.39
CA ASP A 74 -0.99 -2.34 -8.47
C ASP A 74 -1.98 -3.37 -7.92
N GLU A 75 -1.52 -4.24 -7.01
CA GLU A 75 -2.40 -5.19 -6.32
C GLU A 75 -3.51 -4.48 -5.54
N PHE A 76 -3.18 -3.41 -4.82
CA PHE A 76 -4.14 -2.64 -4.02
C PHE A 76 -5.17 -1.93 -4.90
N LEU A 77 -4.74 -1.32 -6.01
CA LEU A 77 -5.63 -0.63 -6.96
C LEU A 77 -6.54 -1.61 -7.71
N ALA A 78 -6.11 -2.86 -7.89
CA ALA A 78 -6.94 -3.93 -8.44
C ALA A 78 -8.04 -4.43 -7.50
N LEU A 79 -8.07 -3.98 -6.23
CA LEU A 79 -9.16 -4.29 -5.28
C LEU A 79 -10.40 -3.41 -5.48
N ALA A 80 -10.29 -2.32 -6.25
CA ALA A 80 -11.37 -1.39 -6.56
C ALA A 80 -12.25 -1.91 -7.71
#